data_AF-A0A6U2CPF4-F1
#
_entry.id   AF-A0A6U2CPF4-F1
#
_cell.length_a   1.000
_cell.length_b   1.000
_cell.length_c   1.000
_cell.angle_alpha   90.00
_cell.angle_beta   90.00
_cell.angle_gamma   90.00
#
_symmetry.space_group_name_H-M   'P 1'
#
loop_
_entity.id
_entity.type
_entity.pdbx_description
1 polymer ?
#
loop_
_entity_poly.entity_id
_entity_poly.type
_entity_poly.pdbx_seq_one_letter_code
_entity_poly.pdbx_strand_id
1 'polypeptide(L)'
;IFENATPVKVQGGSLRTFSFPSPVVEAVQVSMRTEGRPLNANVDLWQGPDNTPQKMGVYIEDAKLTPFNAVIATPRGQNTIAIRNTAQMEFPLNAAIAPNTATANDIEELARNIEPVTIQGGALKTYSFAPSVSSVQVLLVTDGRPLNARLELLQG
;
A
#
# COMPACT_ATOMS: atom_id res chain seq x y z
N ILE A 1 -12.18 7.14 1.28
CA ILE A 1 -10.97 6.70 2.04
C ILE A 1 -10.33 7.85 2.83
N PHE A 2 -10.00 8.99 2.22
CA PHE A 2 -9.60 10.21 2.97
C PHE A 2 -10.70 10.79 3.89
N GLU A 3 -11.91 10.22 3.84
CA GLU A 3 -13.03 10.53 4.72
C GLU A 3 -12.95 9.79 6.06
N ASN A 4 -12.17 8.70 6.14
CA ASN A 4 -12.09 7.84 7.33
C ASN A 4 -10.90 8.16 8.24
N ALA A 5 -9.98 9.02 7.79
CA ALA A 5 -8.83 9.46 8.57
C ALA A 5 -8.36 10.84 8.13
N THR A 6 -7.96 11.67 9.11
CA THR A 6 -7.42 13.00 8.86
C THR A 6 -6.07 12.89 8.14
N PRO A 7 -5.94 13.45 6.92
CA PRO A 7 -4.69 13.38 6.18
C PRO A 7 -3.60 14.21 6.87
N VAL A 8 -2.39 13.65 6.95
CA VAL A 8 -1.18 14.31 7.44
C VAL A 8 -0.31 14.69 6.25
N LYS A 9 0.12 15.96 6.20
CA LYS A 9 1.09 16.43 5.22
C LYS A 9 2.49 15.90 5.55
N VAL A 10 3.11 15.24 4.59
CA VAL A 10 4.49 14.70 4.64
C VAL A 10 5.34 15.48 3.65
N GLN A 11 6.25 16.29 4.16
CA GLN A 11 7.14 17.11 3.33
C GLN A 11 8.15 16.25 2.57
N GLY A 12 8.63 16.72 1.42
CA GLY A 12 9.70 16.04 0.69
C GLY A 12 10.94 15.80 1.56
N GLY A 13 11.53 14.62 1.46
CA GLY A 13 12.67 14.16 2.27
C GLY A 13 12.30 13.76 3.71
N SER A 14 11.08 14.03 4.17
CA SER A 14 10.67 13.77 5.55
C SER A 14 10.09 12.36 5.76
N LEU A 15 10.05 11.94 7.03
CA LEU A 15 9.45 10.71 7.50
C LEU A 15 8.27 11.04 8.41
N ARG A 16 7.17 10.30 8.26
CA ARG A 16 6.07 10.26 9.23
C ARG A 16 5.83 8.83 9.68
N THR A 17 5.51 8.68 10.95
CA THR A 17 5.34 7.39 11.61
C THR A 17 3.97 7.33 12.27
N PHE A 18 3.29 6.21 12.11
CA PHE A 18 1.94 5.97 12.60
C PHE A 18 1.96 4.64 13.37
N SER A 19 1.68 4.70 14.66
CA SER A 19 1.70 3.52 15.54
C SER A 19 0.29 3.14 15.95
N PHE A 20 0.01 1.83 15.89
CA PHE A 20 -1.26 1.25 16.30
C PHE A 20 -1.01 0.40 17.55
N PRO A 21 -1.31 0.93 18.75
CA PRO A 21 -1.01 0.23 20.01
C PRO A 21 -1.99 -0.91 20.31
N SER A 22 -3.17 -0.90 19.68
CA SER A 22 -4.19 -1.93 19.88
C SER A 22 -3.80 -3.22 19.14
N PRO A 23 -3.71 -4.37 19.84
CA PRO A 23 -3.40 -5.66 19.24
C PRO A 23 -4.55 -6.23 18.39
N VAL A 24 -5.71 -5.56 18.38
CA VAL A 24 -6.93 -5.99 17.66
C VAL A 24 -6.95 -5.47 16.22
N VAL A 25 -6.03 -4.58 15.85
CA VAL A 25 -5.94 -4.05 14.48
C VAL A 25 -5.26 -5.10 13.60
N GLU A 26 -6.06 -5.89 12.87
CA GLU A 26 -5.59 -6.96 11.99
C GLU A 26 -5.19 -6.49 10.60
N ALA A 27 -5.60 -5.28 10.20
CA ALA A 27 -5.20 -4.65 8.97
C ALA A 27 -5.23 -3.13 9.06
N VAL A 28 -4.44 -2.49 8.20
CA VAL A 28 -4.32 -1.03 8.09
C VAL A 28 -4.45 -0.62 6.64
N GLN A 29 -5.24 0.43 6.39
CA GLN A 29 -5.35 1.04 5.07
C GLN A 29 -4.42 2.25 5.01
N VAL A 30 -3.50 2.24 4.03
CA VAL A 30 -2.60 3.34 3.72
C VAL A 30 -3.09 4.02 2.45
N SER A 31 -3.36 5.31 2.55
CA SER A 31 -3.76 6.15 1.41
C SER A 31 -2.83 7.34 1.25
N MET A 32 -2.35 7.56 0.04
CA MET A 32 -1.46 8.68 -0.26
C MET A 32 -1.87 9.38 -1.54
N ARG A 33 -1.83 10.71 -1.53
CA ARG A 33 -2.13 11.56 -2.69
C ARG A 33 -1.27 12.81 -2.71
N THR A 34 -1.22 13.46 -3.86
CA THR A 34 -0.63 14.79 -4.05
C THR A 34 -1.68 15.74 -4.62
N GLU A 35 -1.28 16.98 -4.93
CA GLU A 35 -2.14 17.98 -5.58
C GLU A 35 -1.86 18.07 -7.09
N GLY A 36 -1.69 16.94 -7.77
CA GLY A 36 -1.41 16.88 -9.22
C GLY A 36 0.07 16.82 -9.55
N ARG A 37 0.88 16.34 -8.62
CA ARG A 37 2.34 16.28 -8.73
C ARG A 37 2.83 14.84 -8.54
N PRO A 38 4.03 14.50 -9.01
CA PRO A 38 4.58 13.17 -8.79
C PRO A 38 4.66 12.82 -7.29
N LEU A 39 4.15 11.64 -6.96
CA LEU A 39 4.29 11.01 -5.66
C LEU A 39 5.49 10.07 -5.71
N ASN A 40 6.45 10.29 -4.81
CA ASN A 40 7.56 9.38 -4.57
C ASN A 40 7.59 9.07 -3.08
N ALA A 41 7.34 7.82 -2.68
CA ALA A 41 7.31 7.43 -1.28
C ALA A 41 7.76 6.00 -1.03
N ASN A 42 8.35 5.77 0.14
CA ASN A 42 8.52 4.44 0.71
C ASN A 42 7.52 4.24 1.86
N VAL A 43 6.88 3.09 1.89
CA VAL A 43 6.01 2.63 2.98
C VAL A 43 6.66 1.42 3.62
N ASP A 44 7.00 1.54 4.90
CA ASP A 44 7.59 0.46 5.69
C ASP A 44 6.62 0.09 6.82
N LEU A 45 6.23 -1.18 6.89
CA LEU A 45 5.50 -1.75 8.01
C LEU A 45 6.48 -2.52 8.90
N TRP A 46 6.59 -2.10 10.15
CA TRP A 46 7.42 -2.69 11.19
C TRP A 46 6.54 -3.48 12.16
N GLN A 47 6.89 -4.75 12.39
CA GLN A 47 6.13 -5.69 13.22
C GLN A 47 7.06 -6.60 14.01
N GLY A 48 6.58 -7.02 15.19
CA GLY A 48 7.18 -8.10 15.97
C GLY A 48 8.55 -7.79 16.60
N PRO A 49 9.10 -8.73 17.37
CA PRO A 49 10.37 -8.56 18.09
C PRO A 49 11.59 -8.51 17.15
N ASP A 50 11.52 -9.19 16.01
CA ASP A 50 12.61 -9.25 15.02
C ASP A 50 12.67 -8.00 14.14
N ASN A 51 11.62 -7.15 14.19
CA ASN A 51 11.54 -5.86 13.54
C ASN A 51 12.00 -5.88 12.06
N THR A 52 11.73 -6.96 11.32
CA THR A 52 12.06 -7.03 9.89
C THR A 52 10.93 -6.37 9.10
N PRO A 53 11.17 -5.25 8.38
CA PRO A 53 10.08 -4.50 7.79
C PRO A 53 9.58 -5.12 6.49
N GLN A 54 8.27 -5.10 6.28
CA GLN A 54 7.69 -5.18 4.94
C GLN A 54 7.83 -3.82 4.27
N LYS A 55 8.41 -3.79 3.07
CA LYS A 55 8.72 -2.54 2.35
C LYS A 55 7.96 -2.43 1.03
N MET A 56 7.47 -1.23 0.72
CA MET A 56 6.92 -0.86 -0.58
C MET A 56 7.52 0.46 -1.05
N GLY A 57 7.99 0.49 -2.30
CA GLY A 57 8.30 1.72 -3.02
C GLY A 57 7.12 2.10 -3.91
N VAL A 58 6.68 3.34 -3.84
CA VAL A 58 5.52 3.86 -4.58
C VAL A 58 5.94 5.06 -5.41
N TYR A 59 5.73 4.95 -6.71
CA TYR A 59 5.85 6.03 -7.68
C TYR A 59 4.53 6.20 -8.44
N ILE A 60 4.00 7.41 -8.49
CA ILE A 60 2.81 7.77 -9.28
C ILE A 60 3.04 9.16 -9.87
N GLU A 61 2.81 9.32 -11.17
CA GLU A 61 3.04 10.60 -11.87
C GLU A 61 2.04 11.69 -11.44
N ASP A 62 0.75 11.37 -11.39
CA ASP A 62 -0.30 12.26 -10.89
C ASP A 62 -1.17 11.55 -9.84
N ALA A 63 -0.74 11.64 -8.58
CA ALA A 63 -1.47 11.04 -7.45
C ALA A 63 -2.69 11.87 -6.99
N LYS A 64 -3.09 12.93 -7.71
CA LYS A 64 -4.41 13.56 -7.54
C LYS A 64 -5.46 12.81 -8.35
N LEU A 65 -5.10 12.37 -9.55
CA LEU A 65 -5.96 11.55 -10.41
C LEU A 65 -5.96 10.08 -9.99
N THR A 66 -4.78 9.52 -9.67
CA THR A 66 -4.62 8.11 -9.30
C THR A 66 -4.01 7.98 -7.91
N PRO A 67 -4.77 8.26 -6.83
CA PRO A 67 -4.24 8.15 -5.48
C PRO A 67 -3.82 6.72 -5.15
N PHE A 68 -2.73 6.58 -4.39
CA PHE A 68 -2.28 5.29 -3.90
C PHE A 68 -3.18 4.81 -2.77
N ASN A 69 -3.59 3.54 -2.81
CA ASN A 69 -4.30 2.87 -1.74
C ASN A 69 -3.78 1.45 -1.59
N ALA A 70 -3.42 1.07 -0.36
CA ALA A 70 -3.02 -0.29 -0.02
C ALA A 70 -3.64 -0.70 1.31
N VAL A 71 -4.07 -1.95 1.39
CA VAL A 71 -4.44 -2.61 2.65
C VAL A 71 -3.30 -3.55 2.99
N ILE A 72 -2.74 -3.37 4.19
CA ILE A 72 -1.62 -4.17 4.67
C ILE A 72 -2.10 -4.95 5.88
N ALA A 73 -1.94 -6.26 5.86
CA ALA A 73 -2.26 -7.08 7.02
C ALA A 73 -1.30 -6.79 8.16
N THR A 74 -1.83 -6.63 9.37
CA THR A 74 -1.09 -6.39 10.60
C THR A 74 -1.34 -7.45 11.66
N PRO A 75 -1.05 -8.74 11.36
CA PRO A 75 -1.37 -9.81 12.29
C PRO A 75 -0.51 -9.71 13.55
N ARG A 76 -1.17 -9.54 14.70
CA ARG A 76 -0.61 -9.63 16.07
C ARG A 76 0.34 -8.49 16.47
N GLY A 77 0.19 -8.04 17.72
CA GLY A 77 1.15 -7.16 18.39
C GLY A 77 1.03 -5.67 18.02
N GLN A 78 2.01 -4.88 18.47
CA GLN A 78 2.10 -3.47 18.13
C GLN A 78 2.73 -3.31 16.75
N ASN A 79 2.08 -2.51 15.92
CA ASN A 79 2.49 -2.28 14.53
C ASN A 79 2.81 -0.82 14.32
N THR A 80 3.84 -0.55 13.51
CA THR A 80 4.21 0.80 13.12
C THR A 80 4.34 0.90 11.60
N ILE A 81 3.62 1.84 11.00
CA ILE A 81 3.78 2.20 9.60
C ILE A 81 4.60 3.47 9.52
N ALA A 82 5.66 3.44 8.71
CA ALA A 82 6.47 4.60 8.41
C ALA A 82 6.30 4.96 6.92
N ILE A 83 6.02 6.23 6.64
CA ILE A 83 5.92 6.79 5.29
C ILE A 83 7.04 7.80 5.12
N ARG A 84 7.97 7.51 4.22
CA ARG A 84 9.02 8.42 3.80
C ARG A 84 8.67 9.01 2.46
N ASN A 85 8.51 10.34 2.39
CA ASN A 85 8.43 11.03 1.13
C ASN A 85 9.86 11.17 0.58
N THR A 86 10.15 10.52 -0.55
CA THR A 86 11.48 10.51 -1.18
C THR A 86 11.63 11.61 -2.23
N ALA A 87 10.58 12.39 -2.49
CA ALA A 87 10.65 13.57 -3.36
C ALA A 87 11.41 14.73 -2.68
N GLN A 88 11.77 15.74 -3.48
CA GLN A 88 12.35 16.99 -2.99
C GLN A 88 11.35 17.79 -2.15
N MET A 89 11.84 18.70 -1.30
CA MET A 89 11.04 19.47 -0.34
C MET A 89 9.81 20.17 -0.95
N GLU A 90 9.89 20.57 -2.21
CA GLU A 90 8.84 21.24 -3.00
C GLU A 90 7.64 20.33 -3.36
N PHE A 91 7.76 19.03 -3.12
CA PHE A 91 6.77 18.02 -3.50
C PHE A 91 6.20 17.31 -2.26
N PRO A 92 5.34 17.98 -1.46
CA PRO A 92 4.69 17.34 -0.33
C PRO A 92 3.64 16.31 -0.80
N LEU A 93 3.39 15.31 0.02
CA LEU A 93 2.27 14.38 -0.13
C LEU A 93 1.34 14.46 1.09
N ASN A 94 0.07 14.09 0.90
CA ASN A 94 -0.88 13.89 1.98
C ASN A 94 -1.05 12.39 2.20
N ALA A 95 -0.79 11.91 3.41
CA ALA A 95 -0.95 10.52 3.81
C ALA A 95 -2.08 10.39 4.84
N ALA A 96 -2.96 9.43 4.66
CA ALA A 96 -3.97 9.04 5.64
C ALA A 96 -3.81 7.55 5.95
N ILE A 97 -3.85 7.20 7.23
CA ILE A 97 -3.78 5.82 7.68
C ILE A 97 -4.94 5.57 8.65
N ALA A 98 -5.69 4.50 8.41
CA ALA A 98 -6.79 4.07 9.25
C ALA A 98 -6.69 2.56 9.53
N PRO A 99 -7.14 2.09 10.70
CA PRO A 99 -7.48 0.69 10.87
C PRO A 99 -8.46 0.27 9.78
N ASN A 100 -8.24 -0.89 9.18
CA ASN A 100 -9.18 -1.47 8.24
C ASN A 100 -9.97 -2.58 8.94
N THR A 101 -11.27 -2.67 8.67
CA THR A 101 -12.12 -3.75 9.18
C THR A 101 -11.97 -5.04 8.37
N ALA A 102 -11.27 -4.99 7.23
CA ALA A 102 -10.94 -6.17 6.46
C ALA A 102 -10.15 -7.16 7.31
N THR A 103 -10.72 -8.33 7.52
CA THR A 103 -10.15 -9.47 8.22
C THR A 103 -9.36 -10.36 7.24
N ALA A 104 -8.55 -11.27 7.78
CA ALA A 104 -7.93 -12.31 6.98
C ALA A 104 -8.96 -13.12 6.16
N ASN A 105 -10.16 -13.33 6.71
CA ASN A 105 -11.25 -14.03 6.04
C ASN A 105 -11.76 -13.27 4.82
N ASP A 106 -11.87 -11.94 4.89
CA ASP A 106 -12.32 -11.12 3.76
C ASP A 106 -11.32 -11.20 2.60
N ILE A 107 -10.03 -11.26 2.92
CA ILE A 107 -8.95 -11.43 1.92
C ILE A 107 -9.00 -12.84 1.31
N GLU A 108 -9.21 -13.88 2.12
CA GLU A 108 -9.39 -15.25 1.63
C GLU A 108 -10.64 -15.38 0.75
N GLU A 109 -11.74 -14.73 1.11
CA GLU A 109 -12.97 -14.76 0.32
C GLU A 109 -12.79 -14.05 -1.03
N LEU A 110 -12.11 -12.90 -1.05
CA LEU A 110 -11.67 -12.26 -2.29
C LEU A 110 -10.80 -13.18 -3.14
N ALA A 111 -9.87 -13.92 -2.52
CA ALA A 111 -9.02 -14.88 -3.22
C ALA A 111 -9.79 -16.09 -3.78
N ARG A 112 -10.89 -16.50 -3.15
CA ARG A 112 -11.73 -17.61 -3.63
C ARG A 112 -12.58 -17.24 -4.85
N ASN A 113 -12.94 -15.96 -4.97
CA ASN A 113 -13.77 -15.45 -6.07
C ASN A 113 -12.96 -15.10 -7.34
N ILE A 114 -11.65 -15.31 -7.32
CA ILE A 114 -10.73 -15.03 -8.42
C ILE A 114 -9.90 -16.30 -8.63
N GLU A 115 -9.68 -16.74 -9.87
CA GLU A 115 -8.71 -17.80 -10.13
C GLU A 115 -7.30 -17.27 -9.89
N PRO A 116 -6.59 -17.70 -8.84
CA PRO A 116 -5.26 -17.19 -8.54
C PRO A 116 -4.27 -17.71 -9.58
N VAL A 117 -3.34 -16.84 -9.98
CA VAL A 117 -2.25 -17.19 -10.90
C VAL A 117 -0.93 -17.14 -10.15
N THR A 118 -0.21 -18.25 -10.13
CA THR A 118 1.16 -18.28 -9.59
C THR A 118 2.13 -17.63 -10.58
N ILE A 119 2.76 -16.54 -10.17
CA ILE A 119 3.84 -15.88 -10.93
C ILE A 119 5.18 -16.27 -10.29
N GLN A 120 6.03 -16.98 -11.03
CA GLN A 120 7.33 -17.44 -10.54
C GLN A 120 8.35 -16.28 -10.47
N GLY A 121 9.38 -16.45 -9.64
CA GLY A 121 10.47 -15.48 -9.54
C GLY A 121 11.11 -15.18 -10.89
N GLY A 122 11.21 -13.91 -11.26
CA GLY A 122 11.75 -13.45 -12.55
C GLY A 122 10.76 -13.52 -13.71
N ALA A 123 9.56 -14.05 -13.53
CA ALA A 123 8.53 -14.04 -14.55
C ALA A 123 7.83 -12.68 -14.64
N LEU A 124 7.39 -12.32 -15.85
CA LEU A 124 6.52 -11.17 -16.11
C LEU A 124 5.13 -11.68 -16.49
N LYS A 125 4.10 -11.07 -15.90
CA LYS A 125 2.71 -11.30 -16.26
C LYS A 125 2.02 -9.96 -16.51
N THR A 126 1.48 -9.81 -17.72
CA THR A 126 0.76 -8.59 -18.15
C THR A 126 -0.72 -8.89 -18.27
N TYR A 127 -1.54 -7.94 -17.83
CA TYR A 127 -3.00 -7.97 -17.96
C TYR A 127 -3.44 -6.71 -18.70
N SER A 128 -4.34 -6.87 -19.68
CA SER A 128 -4.93 -5.75 -20.41
C SER A 128 -6.35 -5.52 -19.91
N PHE A 129 -6.74 -4.25 -19.84
CA PHE A 129 -8.06 -3.84 -19.35
C PHE A 129 -8.80 -3.06 -20.43
N ALA A 130 -10.13 -3.16 -20.45
CA ALA A 130 -10.94 -2.35 -21.34
C ALA A 130 -10.85 -0.85 -20.95
N PRO A 131 -11.03 0.09 -21.90
CA PRO A 131 -11.00 1.53 -21.60
C PRO A 131 -12.01 2.00 -20.55
N SER A 132 -13.06 1.20 -20.31
CA SER A 132 -14.09 1.46 -19.30
C SER A 132 -13.65 1.12 -17.87
N VAL A 133 -12.51 0.44 -17.67
CA VAL A 133 -12.04 0.05 -16.34
C VAL A 133 -11.50 1.29 -15.61
N SER A 134 -12.18 1.70 -14.53
CA SER A 134 -11.80 2.88 -13.74
C SER A 134 -10.79 2.57 -12.63
N SER A 135 -10.70 1.31 -12.19
CA SER A 135 -9.80 0.88 -11.12
C SER A 135 -9.48 -0.60 -11.21
N VAL A 136 -8.31 -0.98 -10.71
CA VAL A 136 -7.91 -2.39 -10.54
C VAL A 136 -7.55 -2.64 -9.09
N GLN A 137 -7.86 -3.84 -8.62
CA GLN A 137 -7.41 -4.33 -7.32
C GLN A 137 -6.47 -5.52 -7.57
N VAL A 138 -5.34 -5.52 -6.85
CA VAL A 138 -4.35 -6.59 -6.93
C VAL A 138 -4.21 -7.20 -5.54
N LEU A 139 -4.42 -8.52 -5.45
CA LEU A 139 -4.16 -9.29 -4.25
C LEU A 139 -2.90 -10.13 -4.47
N LEU A 140 -1.90 -9.95 -3.62
CA LEU A 140 -0.65 -10.71 -3.65
C LEU A 140 -0.58 -11.61 -2.42
N VAL A 141 -0.36 -12.90 -2.65
CA VAL A 141 -0.27 -13.92 -1.60
C VAL A 141 0.99 -14.75 -1.83
N THR A 142 1.67 -15.12 -0.75
CA THR A 142 2.75 -16.12 -0.78
C THR A 142 2.39 -17.28 0.14
N ASP A 143 3.03 -18.43 -0.07
CA ASP A 143 2.95 -19.61 0.79
C ASP A 143 3.85 -19.50 2.04
N GLY A 144 4.14 -18.27 2.49
CA GLY A 144 5.06 -17.98 3.59
C GLY A 144 6.49 -17.64 3.14
N ARG A 145 6.79 -17.72 1.84
CA ARG A 145 8.06 -17.25 1.28
C ARG A 145 8.09 -15.71 1.13
N PRO A 146 9.29 -15.08 1.09
CA PRO A 146 9.41 -13.64 0.87
C PRO A 146 8.74 -13.19 -0.44
N LEU A 147 7.93 -12.13 -0.36
CA LEU A 147 7.35 -11.48 -1.52
C LEU A 147 8.32 -10.45 -2.08
N ASN A 148 8.80 -10.67 -3.31
CA ASN A 148 9.52 -9.67 -4.08
C ASN A 148 8.85 -9.54 -5.45
N ALA A 149 8.08 -8.48 -5.64
CA ALA A 149 7.30 -8.24 -6.83
C ALA A 149 7.33 -6.77 -7.23
N ARG A 150 7.23 -6.51 -8.53
CA ARG A 150 7.03 -5.18 -9.09
C ARG A 150 5.67 -5.15 -9.79
N LEU A 151 4.83 -4.21 -9.38
CA LEU A 151 3.55 -3.94 -10.02
C LEU A 151 3.67 -2.63 -10.81
N GLU A 152 3.27 -2.66 -12.07
CA GLU A 152 3.26 -1.48 -12.95
C GLU A 152 1.88 -1.34 -13.56
N LEU A 153 1.30 -0.15 -13.44
CA LEU A 153 0.10 0.23 -14.16
C LEU A 153 0.52 1.18 -15.29
N LEU A 154 0.39 0.71 -16.52
CA LEU A 154 0.78 1.46 -17.72
C LEU A 154 -0.47 1.94 -18.44
N GLN A 155 -0.50 3.23 -18.80
CA GLN A 155 -1.45 3.77 -19.77
C GLN A 155 -0.74 3.77 -21.13
N GLY A 156 -1.33 3.06 -22.10
CA GLY A 156 -0.89 3.06 -23.50
C GLY A 156 -1.67 4.06 -24.34
#